data_AF-A0A1C0SC86-F1
#
_entry.id   AF-A0A1C0SC86-F1
#
_cell.length_a   1.000
_cell.length_b   1.000
_cell.length_c   1.000
_cell.angle_alpha   90.00
_cell.angle_beta   90.00
_cell.angle_gamma   90.00
#
_symmetry.space_group_name_H-M   'P 1'
#
loop_
_entity.id
_entity.type
_entity.pdbx_description
1 polymer ?
#
loop_
_entity_poly.entity_id
_entity_poly.type
_entity_poly.pdbx_seq_one_letter_code
_entity_poly.pdbx_strand_id
1 'polypeptide(L)'
;MRLRTQRSEPSPAGALWGKIVQLYFFDLHWGDEHFVDEDGISHFDEGSALYYGQRIADKIGRDADYGSLKVQVFNSEHRLLATIVPSIGRGREQRALLGRRQIGTPLRAAA
;
A
#
# COMPACT_ATOMS: atom_id res chain seq x y z
N MET A 1 -28.30 25.36 52.70
CA MET A 1 -28.85 24.40 51.71
C MET A 1 -27.91 24.38 50.51
N ARG A 2 -27.16 23.29 50.31
CA ARG A 2 -26.06 23.15 49.32
C ARG A 2 -26.61 22.57 48.01
N LEU A 3 -26.48 23.27 46.89
CA LEU A 3 -26.74 22.72 45.55
C LEU A 3 -25.44 22.16 44.98
N ARG A 4 -25.41 20.85 44.74
CA ARG A 4 -24.31 20.15 44.06
C ARG A 4 -24.41 20.42 42.56
N THR A 5 -23.39 21.04 41.98
CA THR A 5 -23.14 20.97 40.54
C THR A 5 -22.83 19.52 40.18
N GLN A 6 -23.70 18.88 39.40
CA GLN A 6 -23.32 17.66 38.68
C GLN A 6 -22.35 18.09 37.59
N ARG A 7 -21.08 17.72 37.76
CA ARG A 7 -20.15 17.63 36.63
C ARG A 7 -20.59 16.42 35.82
N SER A 8 -21.09 16.65 34.62
CA SER A 8 -21.30 15.61 33.63
C SER A 8 -19.94 15.02 33.27
N GLU A 9 -19.66 13.79 33.71
CA GLU A 9 -18.54 13.03 33.17
C GLU A 9 -18.84 12.69 31.70
N PRO A 10 -17.87 12.84 30.79
CA PRO A 10 -18.08 12.46 29.40
C PRO A 10 -18.34 10.95 29.30
N SER A 11 -19.42 10.60 28.62
CA SER A 11 -19.84 9.22 28.39
C SER A 11 -18.76 8.42 27.64
N PRO A 12 -18.40 7.19 28.06
CA PRO A 12 -17.41 6.35 27.38
C PRO A 12 -17.81 5.98 25.93
N ALA A 13 -19.07 6.20 25.55
CA ALA A 13 -19.56 6.02 24.19
C ALA A 13 -18.92 7.00 23.17
N GLY A 14 -18.39 8.14 23.61
CA GLY A 14 -17.64 9.07 22.76
C GLY A 14 -16.19 8.65 22.50
N ALA A 15 -15.61 7.80 23.36
CA ALA A 15 -14.22 7.37 23.26
C ALA A 15 -13.99 6.22 22.26
N LEU A 16 -15.06 5.53 21.82
CA LEU A 16 -14.96 4.40 20.89
C LEU A 16 -14.82 4.79 19.40
N TRP A 17 -14.93 6.08 19.07
CA TRP A 17 -14.73 6.59 17.70
C TRP A 17 -13.26 6.90 17.38
N GLY A 18 -12.38 6.83 18.37
CA GLY A 18 -10.93 6.76 18.17
C GLY A 18 -10.51 5.32 17.90
N LYS A 19 -10.89 4.75 16.75
CA LYS A 19 -10.25 3.50 16.30
C LYS A 19 -8.76 3.81 16.21
N ILE A 20 -7.96 3.25 17.12
CA ILE A 20 -6.52 3.52 17.23
C ILE A 20 -5.91 3.13 15.89
N VAL A 21 -5.69 4.11 15.03
CA VAL A 21 -4.94 3.93 13.80
C VAL A 21 -3.48 3.73 14.19
N GLN A 22 -2.85 2.74 13.58
CA GLN A 22 -1.45 2.42 13.79
C GLN A 22 -0.67 2.84 12.55
N LEU A 23 0.56 3.31 12.76
CA LEU A 23 1.45 3.72 11.68
C LEU A 23 2.16 2.49 11.09
N TYR A 24 2.22 2.42 9.77
CA TYR A 24 2.94 1.38 9.03
C TYR A 24 3.80 2.01 7.94
N PHE A 25 4.90 1.36 7.58
CA PHE A 25 5.86 1.85 6.59
C PHE A 25 5.98 0.87 5.44
N PHE A 26 6.22 1.40 4.23
CA PHE A 26 6.22 0.63 2.97
C PHE A 26 7.51 0.84 2.16
N ASP A 27 8.61 0.26 2.62
CA ASP A 27 9.89 0.37 1.93
C ASP A 27 9.88 -0.39 0.60
N LEU A 28 10.53 0.18 -0.41
CA LEU A 28 10.62 -0.40 -1.75
C LEU A 28 12.05 -0.87 -2.04
N HIS A 29 12.19 -2.10 -2.50
CA HIS A 29 13.45 -2.66 -2.98
C HIS A 29 13.38 -2.99 -4.47
N TRP A 30 14.42 -2.58 -5.21
CA TRP A 30 14.58 -2.86 -6.63
C TRP A 30 15.98 -3.43 -6.90
N GLY A 31 16.11 -4.76 -6.89
CA GLY A 31 17.45 -5.37 -6.91
C GLY A 31 18.27 -4.90 -5.71
N ASP A 32 19.31 -4.10 -5.96
CA ASP A 32 20.20 -3.52 -4.94
C ASP A 32 19.75 -2.12 -4.48
N GLU A 33 18.81 -1.48 -5.18
CA GLU A 33 18.27 -0.19 -4.77
C GLU A 33 17.25 -0.33 -3.64
N HIS A 34 17.27 0.61 -2.71
CA HIS A 34 16.39 0.65 -1.55
C HIS A 34 15.86 2.07 -1.32
N PHE A 35 14.54 2.21 -1.28
CA PHE A 35 13.84 3.45 -0.99
C PHE A 35 13.04 3.26 0.30
N VAL A 36 13.35 4.09 1.30
CA VAL A 36 12.74 4.03 2.63
C VAL A 36 11.54 4.96 2.68
N ASP A 37 10.45 4.47 3.27
CA ASP A 37 9.30 5.30 3.64
C ASP A 37 9.55 5.89 5.05
N GLU A 38 9.86 7.18 5.11
CA GLU A 38 10.15 7.89 6.38
C GLU A 38 8.89 8.40 7.08
N ASP A 39 7.82 8.64 6.32
CA ASP A 39 6.60 9.28 6.82
C ASP A 39 5.61 8.26 7.37
N GLY A 40 5.54 7.09 6.73
CA GLY A 40 4.58 6.05 7.05
C GLY A 40 3.12 6.46 6.78
N ILE A 41 2.22 5.49 6.86
CA ILE A 41 0.79 5.68 6.61
C ILE A 41 -0.02 5.06 7.73
N SER A 42 -1.00 5.82 8.23
CA SER A 42 -1.95 5.35 9.24
C SER A 42 -2.94 4.33 8.67
N HIS A 43 -3.01 3.15 9.28
CA HIS A 43 -3.97 2.10 8.94
C HIS A 43 -4.73 1.60 10.19
N PHE A 44 -5.86 0.96 9.96
CA PHE A 44 -6.74 0.50 11.04
C PHE A 44 -6.24 -0.75 11.75
N ASP A 45 -5.52 -1.60 11.02
CA ASP A 45 -5.00 -2.89 11.47
C ASP A 45 -3.91 -3.40 10.50
N GLU A 46 -3.16 -4.41 10.92
CA GLU A 46 -2.09 -5.03 10.12
C GLU A 46 -2.63 -5.59 8.80
N GLY A 47 -3.82 -6.19 8.80
CA GLY A 47 -4.42 -6.77 7.60
C GLY A 47 -4.67 -5.74 6.51
N SER A 48 -5.15 -4.56 6.90
CA SER A 48 -5.32 -3.42 5.99
C SER A 48 -3.99 -2.90 5.47
N ALA A 49 -2.94 -2.80 6.30
CA ALA A 49 -1.61 -2.43 5.85
C ALA A 49 -1.06 -3.43 4.80
N LEU A 50 -1.16 -4.73 5.07
CA LEU A 50 -0.73 -5.78 4.14
C LEU A 50 -1.49 -5.73 2.82
N TYR A 51 -2.80 -5.48 2.87
CA TYR A 51 -3.61 -5.28 1.66
C TYR A 51 -3.13 -4.11 0.81
N TYR A 52 -2.78 -2.98 1.44
CA TYR A 52 -2.23 -1.82 0.74
C TYR A 52 -0.81 -2.09 0.22
N GLY A 53 0.03 -2.82 0.96
CA GLY A 53 1.34 -3.26 0.49
C GLY A 53 1.25 -4.07 -0.82
N GLN A 54 0.29 -4.99 -0.92
CA GLN A 54 0.04 -5.71 -2.18
C GLN A 54 -0.42 -4.78 -3.31
N ARG A 55 -1.28 -3.79 -3.00
CA ARG A 55 -1.73 -2.80 -3.99
C ARG A 55 -0.58 -1.94 -4.51
N ILE A 56 0.36 -1.55 -3.65
CA ILE A 56 1.57 -0.81 -4.02
C ILE A 56 2.44 -1.70 -4.93
N ALA A 57 2.72 -2.93 -4.51
CA ALA A 57 3.52 -3.88 -5.30
C ALA A 57 2.90 -4.11 -6.69
N ASP A 58 1.60 -4.37 -6.77
CA ASP A 58 0.90 -4.61 -8.04
C ASP A 58 0.86 -3.35 -8.92
N LYS A 59 0.74 -2.16 -8.33
CA LYS A 59 0.65 -0.90 -9.09
C LYS A 59 2.00 -0.46 -9.63
N ILE A 60 3.04 -0.48 -8.80
CA ILE A 60 4.39 -0.07 -9.22
C ILE A 60 5.03 -1.17 -10.10
N GLY A 61 4.87 -2.43 -9.70
CA GLY A 61 5.34 -3.58 -10.48
C GLY A 61 4.72 -3.64 -11.88
N ARG A 62 3.53 -3.04 -12.09
CA ARG A 62 2.96 -2.87 -13.44
C ARG A 62 3.78 -1.97 -14.35
N ASP A 63 4.34 -0.90 -13.81
CA ASP A 63 4.96 0.17 -14.59
C ASP A 63 6.47 -0.02 -14.74
N ALA A 64 7.06 -0.94 -13.98
CA ALA A 64 8.48 -1.30 -14.04
C ALA A 64 8.65 -2.84 -14.14
N ASP A 65 9.87 -3.36 -14.22
CA ASP A 65 10.10 -4.80 -14.34
C ASP A 65 9.54 -5.57 -13.13
N TYR A 66 8.44 -6.32 -13.35
CA TYR A 66 7.69 -7.07 -12.33
C TYR A 66 8.57 -7.94 -11.44
N GLY A 67 9.69 -8.46 -11.96
CA GLY A 67 10.49 -9.47 -11.27
C GLY A 67 11.38 -8.94 -10.14
N SER A 68 11.66 -7.64 -10.12
CA SER A 68 12.67 -7.06 -9.23
C SER A 68 12.11 -6.25 -8.07
N LEU A 69 10.82 -5.88 -8.10
CA LEU A 69 10.19 -5.13 -7.02
C LEU A 69 9.86 -6.01 -5.82
N LYS A 70 10.24 -5.54 -4.64
CA LYS A 70 9.73 -6.04 -3.36
C LYS A 70 9.27 -4.85 -2.51
N VAL A 71 8.10 -4.99 -1.87
CA VAL A 71 7.60 -4.03 -0.89
C VAL A 71 7.76 -4.66 0.48
N GLN A 72 8.52 -4.03 1.38
CA GLN A 72 8.62 -4.44 2.77
C GLN A 72 7.64 -3.61 3.61
N VAL A 73 6.83 -4.28 4.42
CA VAL A 73 5.83 -3.64 5.27
C VAL A 73 6.28 -3.74 6.72
N PHE A 74 6.41 -2.60 7.40
CA PHE A 74 6.81 -2.53 8.81
C PHE A 74 5.70 -1.94 9.68
N ASN A 75 5.65 -2.34 10.94
CA ASN A 75 4.82 -1.68 11.95
C ASN A 75 5.52 -0.43 12.52
N SER A 76 4.85 0.27 13.44
CA SER A 76 5.38 1.47 14.12
C SER A 76 6.65 1.26 14.94
N GLU A 77 6.97 0.02 15.30
CA GLU A 77 8.21 -0.37 15.99
C GLU A 77 9.34 -0.73 15.01
N HIS A 78 9.13 -0.47 13.71
CA HIS A 78 10.02 -0.86 12.62
C HIS A 78 10.27 -2.39 12.57
N ARG A 79 9.32 -3.18 13.05
CA ARG A 79 9.33 -4.64 12.89
C ARG A 79 8.77 -4.99 11.53
N LEU A 80 9.52 -5.78 10.75
CA LEU A 80 9.09 -6.30 9.46
C LEU A 80 7.90 -7.26 9.65
N LEU A 81 6.78 -6.95 9.01
CA LEU A 81 5.57 -7.76 8.98
C LEU A 81 5.55 -8.69 7.77
N ALA A 82 5.92 -8.17 6.59
CA ALA A 82 5.92 -8.94 5.35
C ALA A 82 6.85 -8.34 4.29
N THR A 83 7.33 -9.21 3.39
CA THR A 83 7.90 -8.81 2.11
C THR A 83 6.95 -9.27 1.00
N ILE A 84 6.43 -8.33 0.24
CA ILE A 84 5.39 -8.52 -0.76
C ILE A 84 5.98 -8.33 -2.16
N VAL A 85 5.68 -9.25 -3.06
CA VAL A 85 6.04 -9.17 -4.48
C VAL A 85 4.79 -8.91 -5.33
N PRO A 86 4.93 -8.31 -6.52
CA PRO A 86 3.82 -8.15 -7.45
C PRO A 86 3.16 -9.50 -7.82
N SER A 87 1.84 -9.51 -7.96
CA SER A 87 1.06 -10.72 -8.26
C SER A 87 1.32 -11.25 -9.68
N ILE A 88 1.57 -12.56 -9.82
CA ILE A 88 1.84 -13.24 -11.11
C ILE A 88 0.72 -13.03 -12.14
N GLY A 89 -0.55 -13.01 -11.69
CA GLY A 89 -1.72 -12.88 -12.57
C GLY A 89 -1.80 -11.54 -13.30
N ARG A 90 -1.24 -10.47 -12.72
CA ARG A 90 -1.24 -9.11 -13.30
C ARG A 90 -0.17 -8.93 -14.40
N GLY A 91 0.96 -9.62 -14.30
CA GLY A 91 1.97 -9.64 -15.37
C GLY A 91 1.45 -10.26 -16.68
N ARG A 92 0.54 -11.24 -16.59
CA ARG A 92 -0.16 -11.82 -17.76
C ARG A 92 -1.17 -10.84 -18.38
N GLU A 93 -1.87 -10.07 -17.54
CA GLU A 93 -2.78 -8.99 -17.98
C GLU A 93 -2.00 -7.91 -18.75
N GLN A 94 -0.83 -7.47 -18.26
CA GLN A 94 0.03 -6.50 -18.95
C GLN A 94 0.53 -7.05 -20.30
N ARG A 95 1.02 -8.30 -20.38
CA ARG A 95 1.40 -8.92 -21.67
C ARG A 95 0.24 -8.97 -22.66
N ALA A 96 -0.96 -9.31 -22.18
CA ALA A 96 -2.16 -9.33 -23.01
C ALA A 96 -2.57 -7.93 -23.52
N LEU A 97 -2.38 -6.88 -22.70
CA LEU A 97 -2.71 -5.50 -23.07
C LEU A 97 -1.64 -4.83 -23.95
N LEU A 98 -0.35 -5.08 -23.71
CA LEU A 98 0.77 -4.59 -24.54
C LEU A 98 0.86 -5.32 -25.88
N GLY A 99 0.60 -6.63 -25.92
CA GLY A 99 0.54 -7.40 -27.16
C GLY A 99 -0.56 -6.93 -28.12
N ARG A 100 -1.63 -6.30 -27.60
CA ARG A 100 -2.66 -5.65 -28.41
C ARG A 100 -2.23 -4.31 -29.01
N ARG A 101 -1.21 -3.64 -28.45
CA ARG A 101 -0.74 -2.33 -28.93
C ARG A 101 0.16 -2.42 -30.16
N GLN A 102 0.64 -3.62 -30.52
CA GLN A 102 1.39 -3.86 -31.76
C GLN A 102 0.49 -4.18 -32.97
N ILE A 103 -0.80 -4.44 -32.77
CA ILE A 103 -1.76 -4.63 -33.87
C ILE A 103 -2.45 -3.29 -34.11
N GLY A 104 -1.77 -2.35 -34.77
CA GLY A 104 -2.39 -1.05 -35.06
C GLY A 104 -1.54 0.00 -35.75
N THR A 105 -0.23 -0.21 -35.94
CA THR A 105 0.57 0.72 -36.76
C THR A 105 0.62 0.19 -38.19
N PRO A 106 -0.09 0.78 -39.16
CA PRO A 106 0.18 0.48 -40.56
C PRO A 106 1.58 1.01 -40.87
N LEU A 107 2.48 0.11 -41.26
CA LEU A 107 3.77 0.48 -41.84
C LEU A 107 3.46 1.23 -43.14
N ARG A 108 3.51 2.56 -43.11
CA ARG A 108 3.46 3.35 -44.33
C ARG A 108 4.78 3.10 -45.06
N ALA A 109 4.72 2.28 -46.11
CA ALA A 109 5.76 2.22 -47.10
C ALA A 109 5.89 3.62 -47.74
N ALA A 110 7.08 4.18 -47.69
CA ALA A 110 7.49 5.26 -48.56
C ALA A 110 8.79 4.81 -49.22
N ALA A 111 8.66 4.50 -50.52
CA ALA A 111 9.75 4.43 -51.48
C ALA A 111 10.14 5.86 -51.88
#